data_AF-A0A7C1NRR1-F1
#
_entry.id   AF-A0A7C1NRR1-F1
#
_cell.length_a   1.000
_cell.length_b   1.000
_cell.length_c   1.000
_cell.angle_alpha   90.00
_cell.angle_beta   90.00
_cell.angle_gamma   90.00
#
_symmetry.space_group_name_H-M   'P 1'
#
loop_
_entity.id
_entity.type
_entity.pdbx_description
1 polymer ?
#
loop_
_entity_poly.entity_id
_entity_poly.type
_entity_poly.pdbx_seq_one_letter_code
_entity_poly.pdbx_strand_id
1 'polypeptide(L)'
;MDLPRPKYSKLDSAVLSMPRRAGLMANSSQALNMLRGLAILLLYQGIGEAITHFSGIPIPGPVIGMVLLFLTLTFSGYTMPQWLGHTGHFMIRWLPLMFVPACVGVFFLPDTQADQWPAIVSVIVLSTLITIATTAVVMKWLLRPEAEHLS
;
A
#
# COMPACT_ATOMS: atom_id res chain seq x y z
N MET A 1 -26.57 8.88 58.67
CA MET A 1 -25.34 9.15 57.91
C MET A 1 -25.77 9.31 56.46
N ASP A 2 -26.28 10.50 56.14
CA ASP A 2 -26.94 10.82 54.88
C ASP A 2 -25.95 11.63 54.05
N LEU A 3 -25.36 11.00 53.03
CA LEU A 3 -24.36 11.66 52.20
C LEU A 3 -25.06 12.62 51.22
N PRO A 4 -24.67 13.90 51.17
CA PRO A 4 -25.27 14.85 50.25
C PRO A 4 -24.99 14.42 48.81
N ARG A 5 -26.05 14.05 48.07
CA ARG A 5 -25.92 13.66 46.65
C ARG A 5 -25.42 14.87 45.86
N PRO A 6 -24.29 14.75 45.14
CA PRO A 6 -23.72 15.87 44.44
C PRO A 6 -24.55 16.26 43.21
N LYS A 7 -24.56 17.56 42.94
CA LYS A 7 -25.41 18.29 41.98
C LYS A 7 -25.08 18.01 40.49
N TYR A 8 -24.54 16.83 40.17
CA TYR A 8 -24.10 16.43 38.82
C TYR A 8 -25.21 15.80 37.96
N SER A 9 -26.40 15.53 38.53
CA SER A 9 -27.54 14.93 37.82
C SER A 9 -28.05 15.74 36.61
N LYS A 10 -27.79 17.06 36.55
CA LYS A 10 -28.16 17.90 35.40
C LYS A 10 -27.08 17.97 34.31
N LEU A 11 -25.86 17.53 34.59
CA LEU A 11 -24.77 17.51 33.62
C LEU A 11 -24.83 16.24 32.78
N ASP A 12 -25.23 15.12 33.39
CA ASP A 12 -25.38 13.85 32.69
C ASP A 12 -26.53 13.89 31.68
N SER A 13 -27.65 14.57 31.98
CA SER A 13 -28.79 14.65 31.06
C SER A 13 -28.55 15.56 29.85
N ALA A 14 -27.73 16.60 29.99
CA ALA A 14 -27.32 17.45 28.86
C ALA A 14 -26.32 16.74 27.96
N VAL A 15 -25.35 16.01 28.54
CA VAL A 15 -24.36 15.21 27.79
C VAL A 15 -25.00 14.00 27.09
N LEU A 16 -26.03 13.38 27.70
CA LEU A 16 -26.79 12.28 27.10
C LEU A 16 -27.71 12.69 25.93
N SER A 17 -27.98 13.99 25.79
CA SER A 17 -28.81 14.54 24.71
C SER A 17 -28.04 14.84 23.41
N MET A 18 -26.71 14.70 23.41
CA MET A 18 -25.90 14.92 22.23
C MET A 18 -26.22 13.89 21.12
N PRO A 19 -26.37 14.32 19.85
CA PRO A 19 -26.88 13.47 18.78
C PRO A 19 -25.81 12.47 18.33
N ARG A 20 -25.77 11.30 18.98
CA ARG A 20 -24.99 10.10 18.60
C ARG A 20 -25.25 9.65 17.15
N ARG A 21 -26.33 10.13 16.54
CA ARG A 21 -26.77 9.85 15.16
C ARG A 21 -25.87 10.46 14.08
N ALA A 22 -25.21 11.59 14.33
CA ALA A 22 -24.31 12.19 13.34
C ALA A 22 -23.07 11.32 13.08
N GLY A 23 -22.52 10.69 14.13
CA GLY A 23 -21.38 9.77 14.01
C GLY A 23 -21.68 8.47 13.27
N LEU A 24 -22.93 7.98 13.34
CA LEU A 24 -23.38 6.78 12.63
C LEU A 24 -23.46 6.98 11.11
N MET A 25 -23.95 8.14 10.66
CA MET A 25 -24.05 8.47 9.23
C MET A 25 -22.68 8.77 8.61
N ALA A 26 -21.77 9.37 9.37
CA ALA A 26 -20.40 9.58 8.92
C ALA A 26 -19.69 8.24 8.66
N ASN A 27 -19.83 7.26 9.55
CA ASN A 27 -19.14 5.97 9.44
C ASN A 27 -19.61 5.12 8.23
N SER A 28 -20.91 5.10 7.94
CA SER A 28 -21.44 4.33 6.80
C SER A 28 -20.99 4.90 5.46
N SER A 29 -20.93 6.22 5.31
CA SER A 29 -20.41 6.87 4.10
C SER A 29 -18.92 6.58 3.87
N GLN A 30 -18.13 6.52 4.94
CA GLN A 30 -16.71 6.17 4.88
C GLN A 30 -16.52 4.71 4.44
N ALA A 31 -17.27 3.77 5.03
CA ALA A 31 -17.21 2.36 4.67
C ALA A 31 -17.59 2.13 3.20
N LEU A 32 -18.63 2.82 2.71
CA LEU A 32 -19.04 2.78 1.30
C LEU A 32 -17.92 3.29 0.38
N ASN A 33 -17.27 4.39 0.74
CA ASN A 33 -16.14 4.93 -0.01
C ASN A 33 -14.94 3.98 -0.03
N MET A 34 -14.65 3.30 1.09
CA MET A 34 -13.58 2.30 1.12
C MET A 34 -13.89 1.09 0.22
N LEU A 35 -15.13 0.61 0.24
CA LEU A 35 -15.60 -0.50 -0.60
C LEU A 35 -15.52 -0.14 -2.09
N ARG A 36 -15.92 1.09 -2.46
CA ARG A 36 -15.79 1.60 -3.83
C ARG A 36 -14.32 1.67 -4.25
N GLY A 37 -13.45 2.14 -3.36
CA GLY A 37 -11.98 2.08 -3.48
C GLY A 37 -11.49 0.70 -3.84
N LEU A 38 -11.84 -0.26 -2.99
CA LEU A 38 -11.38 -1.63 -3.11
C LEU A 38 -11.90 -2.29 -4.40
N ALA A 39 -13.18 -2.10 -4.72
CA ALA A 39 -13.78 -2.65 -5.93
C ALA A 39 -13.09 -2.15 -7.20
N ILE A 40 -12.76 -0.86 -7.27
CA ILE A 40 -12.05 -0.29 -8.41
C ILE A 40 -10.63 -0.81 -8.48
N LEU A 41 -9.90 -0.83 -7.36
CA LEU A 41 -8.54 -1.39 -7.32
C LEU A 41 -8.54 -2.86 -7.76
N LEU A 42 -9.47 -3.68 -7.27
CA LEU A 42 -9.62 -5.08 -7.66
C LEU A 42 -10.02 -5.26 -9.14
N LEU A 43 -10.86 -4.38 -9.67
CA LEU A 43 -11.26 -4.43 -11.08
C LEU A 43 -10.04 -4.18 -11.98
N TYR A 44 -9.29 -3.12 -11.73
CA TYR A 44 -8.09 -2.80 -12.51
C TYR A 44 -6.99 -3.84 -12.32
N GLN A 45 -6.81 -4.34 -11.09
CA GLN A 45 -5.94 -5.47 -10.78
C GLN A 45 -6.32 -6.71 -11.60
N GLY A 46 -7.60 -7.07 -11.64
CA GLY A 46 -8.10 -8.24 -12.36
C GLY A 46 -7.96 -8.11 -13.88
N ILE A 47 -8.19 -6.91 -14.42
CA ILE A 47 -7.95 -6.61 -15.84
C ILE A 47 -6.46 -6.73 -16.15
N GLY A 48 -5.60 -6.17 -15.30
CA GLY A 48 -4.14 -6.30 -15.45
C GLY A 48 -3.68 -7.75 -15.43
N GLU A 49 -4.19 -8.55 -14.49
CA GLU A 49 -3.92 -9.99 -14.38
C GLU A 49 -4.40 -10.77 -15.62
N ALA A 50 -5.59 -10.45 -16.14
CA ALA A 50 -6.08 -11.05 -17.37
C ALA A 50 -5.15 -10.73 -18.54
N ILE A 51 -4.71 -9.48 -18.68
CA ILE A 51 -3.79 -9.06 -19.74
C ILE A 51 -2.44 -9.77 -19.61
N THR A 52 -1.86 -9.86 -18.41
CA THR A 52 -0.58 -10.58 -18.22
C THR A 52 -0.72 -12.05 -18.57
N HIS A 53 -1.82 -12.67 -18.16
CA HIS A 53 -2.08 -14.09 -18.42
C HIS A 53 -2.27 -14.37 -19.91
N PHE A 54 -2.98 -13.52 -20.66
CA PHE A 54 -3.18 -13.70 -22.10
C PHE A 54 -1.96 -13.28 -22.95
N SER A 55 -1.22 -12.25 -22.53
CA SER A 55 -0.13 -11.70 -23.32
C SER A 55 1.23 -12.36 -23.05
N GLY A 56 1.33 -13.20 -22.01
CA GLY A 56 2.56 -13.93 -21.67
C GLY A 56 3.73 -13.04 -21.22
N ILE A 57 3.45 -11.80 -20.83
CA ILE A 57 4.47 -10.81 -20.47
C ILE A 57 4.97 -11.12 -19.04
N PRO A 58 6.29 -11.12 -18.76
CA PRO A 58 6.86 -11.40 -17.43
C PRO A 58 6.70 -10.22 -16.45
N ILE A 59 5.59 -9.49 -16.53
CA ILE A 59 5.26 -8.37 -15.64
C ILE A 59 4.13 -8.82 -14.73
N PRO A 60 4.20 -8.56 -13.41
CA PRO A 60 3.09 -8.88 -12.51
C PRO A 60 1.81 -8.13 -12.90
N GLY A 61 0.67 -8.82 -12.89
CA GLY A 61 -0.66 -8.24 -13.15
C GLY A 61 -0.96 -6.95 -12.37
N PRO A 62 -0.55 -6.81 -11.08
CA PRO A 62 -0.74 -5.57 -10.34
C PRO A 62 -0.11 -4.33 -10.96
N VAL A 63 1.07 -4.48 -11.59
CA VAL A 63 1.77 -3.36 -12.22
C VAL A 63 0.99 -2.89 -13.44
N ILE A 64 0.48 -3.83 -14.25
CA ILE A 64 -0.36 -3.52 -15.40
C ILE A 64 -1.66 -2.85 -14.96
N GLY A 65 -2.31 -3.35 -13.91
CA GLY A 65 -3.51 -2.74 -13.33
C GLY A 65 -3.29 -1.31 -12.87
N MET A 66 -2.15 -1.02 -12.24
CA MET A 66 -1.75 0.34 -11.85
C MET A 66 -1.60 1.27 -13.06
N VAL A 67 -0.95 0.80 -14.13
CA VAL A 67 -0.78 1.57 -15.36
C VAL A 67 -2.14 1.86 -16.01
N LEU A 68 -3.04 0.88 -16.09
CA LEU A 68 -4.40 1.10 -16.60
C LEU A 68 -5.18 2.11 -15.74
N LEU A 69 -5.12 1.98 -14.41
CA LEU A 69 -5.77 2.94 -13.51
C LEU A 69 -5.21 4.36 -13.71
N PHE A 70 -3.91 4.47 -13.87
CA PHE A 70 -3.25 5.75 -14.14
C PHE A 70 -3.67 6.36 -15.48
N LEU A 71 -3.68 5.55 -16.55
CA LEU A 71 -4.11 6.00 -17.88
C LEU A 71 -5.58 6.43 -17.87
N THR A 72 -6.46 5.64 -17.24
CA THR A 72 -7.88 6.00 -17.14
C THR A 72 -8.11 7.27 -16.34
N LEU A 73 -7.40 7.50 -15.24
CA LEU A 73 -7.45 8.80 -14.54
C LEU A 73 -6.95 9.95 -15.42
N THR A 74 -5.85 9.74 -16.13
CA THR A 74 -5.22 10.75 -16.99
C THR A 74 -6.13 11.13 -18.16
N PHE A 75 -6.70 10.15 -18.85
CA PHE A 75 -7.57 10.39 -20.02
C PHE A 75 -8.98 10.82 -19.66
N SER A 76 -9.50 10.41 -18.50
CA SER A 76 -10.86 10.76 -18.09
C SER A 76 -10.94 12.21 -17.60
N GLY A 77 -9.82 12.86 -17.27
CA GLY A 77 -9.78 14.26 -16.80
C GLY A 77 -10.35 14.46 -15.40
N TYR A 78 -10.71 13.38 -14.70
CA TYR A 78 -11.21 13.43 -13.32
C TYR A 78 -10.04 13.49 -12.34
N THR A 79 -10.16 14.39 -11.35
CA THR A 79 -9.23 14.41 -10.22
C THR A 79 -9.36 13.11 -9.43
N MET A 80 -8.22 12.52 -9.06
CA MET A 80 -8.16 11.31 -8.25
C MET A 80 -9.02 11.46 -6.98
N PRO A 81 -10.03 10.60 -6.78
CA PRO A 81 -10.85 10.68 -5.59
C PRO A 81 -10.04 10.33 -4.34
N GLN A 82 -10.15 11.14 -3.27
CA GLN A 82 -9.39 10.95 -2.02
C GLN A 82 -9.61 9.56 -1.38
N TRP A 83 -10.81 8.98 -1.52
CA TRP A 83 -11.11 7.65 -0.99
C TRP A 83 -10.35 6.53 -1.70
N LEU A 84 -10.03 6.67 -2.98
CA LEU A 84 -9.26 5.66 -3.72
C LEU A 84 -7.83 5.59 -3.18
N GLY A 85 -7.22 6.75 -2.93
CA GLY A 85 -5.91 6.86 -2.28
C GLY A 85 -5.94 6.33 -0.85
N HIS A 86 -6.99 6.65 -0.08
CA HIS A 86 -7.15 6.17 1.30
C HIS A 86 -7.23 4.64 1.38
N THR A 87 -8.00 4.00 0.48
CA THR A 87 -8.06 2.53 0.41
C THR A 87 -6.73 1.91 0.02
N GLY A 88 -6.00 2.51 -0.94
CA GLY A 88 -4.65 2.05 -1.31
C GLY A 88 -3.67 2.12 -0.14
N HIS A 89 -3.61 3.26 0.55
CA HIS A 89 -2.77 3.41 1.75
C HIS A 89 -3.14 2.44 2.86
N PHE A 90 -4.44 2.18 3.05
CA PHE A 90 -4.90 1.19 4.00
C PHE A 90 -4.37 -0.21 3.66
N MET A 91 -4.44 -0.64 2.39
CA MET A 91 -3.89 -1.93 1.95
C MET A 91 -2.37 -2.00 2.13
N ILE A 92 -1.63 -0.95 1.76
CA ILE A 92 -0.17 -0.88 1.93
C ILE A 92 0.25 -1.05 3.39
N ARG A 93 -0.55 -0.52 4.33
CA ARG A 93 -0.29 -0.70 5.77
C ARG A 93 -0.37 -2.16 6.22
N TRP A 94 -1.16 -2.99 5.55
CA TRP A 94 -1.29 -4.43 5.84
C TRP A 94 -0.39 -5.32 4.99
N LEU A 95 0.38 -4.74 4.07
CA LEU A 95 1.36 -5.45 3.23
C LEU A 95 2.35 -6.31 4.04
N PRO A 96 2.86 -5.88 5.22
CA PRO A 96 3.72 -6.74 6.06
C PRO A 96 3.01 -8.04 6.47
N LEU A 97 1.70 -7.99 6.77
CA LEU A 97 0.90 -9.16 7.12
C LEU A 97 0.75 -10.12 5.94
N MET A 98 0.77 -9.62 4.69
CA MET A 98 0.74 -10.45 3.48
C MET A 98 2.12 -11.01 3.11
N PHE A 99 3.21 -10.28 3.39
CA PHE A 99 4.56 -10.76 3.08
C PHE A 99 5.06 -11.84 4.03
N VAL A 100 4.76 -11.75 5.33
CA VAL A 100 5.17 -12.78 6.30
C VAL A 100 4.73 -14.19 5.86
N PRO A 101 3.45 -14.48 5.54
CA PRO A 101 3.05 -15.81 5.11
C PRO A 101 3.66 -16.22 3.77
N ALA A 102 3.87 -15.27 2.84
CA ALA A 102 4.53 -15.55 1.56
C ALA A 102 6.00 -15.97 1.75
N CYS A 103 6.76 -15.23 2.57
CA CYS A 103 8.17 -15.53 2.86
C CYS A 103 8.33 -16.84 3.65
N VAL A 104 7.47 -17.07 4.65
CA VAL A 104 7.47 -18.30 5.44
C VAL A 104 7.13 -19.51 4.55
N GLY A 105 6.19 -19.37 3.61
CA GLY A 105 5.85 -20.42 2.66
C GLY A 105 7.04 -20.86 1.79
N VAL A 106 7.89 -19.92 1.36
CA VAL A 106 9.13 -20.22 0.61
C VAL A 106 10.11 -21.02 1.47
N PHE A 107 10.21 -20.75 2.77
CA PHE A 107 11.11 -21.47 3.68
C PHE A 107 10.72 -22.95 3.89
N PHE A 108 9.45 -23.29 3.66
CA PHE A 108 8.93 -24.65 3.79
C PHE A 108 8.92 -25.44 2.47
N LEU A 109 9.42 -24.86 1.37
CA LEU A 109 9.66 -25.66 0.17
C LEU A 109 10.68 -26.75 0.49
N PRO A 110 10.48 -28.00 0.05
CA PRO A 110 11.41 -29.09 0.32
C PRO A 110 12.74 -28.85 -0.40
N ASP A 111 13.66 -28.16 0.29
CA ASP A 111 15.03 -27.97 -0.14
C ASP A 111 15.80 -29.27 0.09
N THR A 112 16.19 -29.92 -1.01
CA THR A 112 16.93 -31.19 -0.96
C THR A 112 18.38 -30.99 -0.47
N GLN A 113 18.83 -29.75 -0.21
CA GLN A 113 20.18 -29.45 0.26
C GLN A 113 20.19 -28.28 1.27
N ALA A 114 20.42 -28.59 2.55
CA ALA A 114 20.63 -27.59 3.62
C ALA A 114 21.94 -26.78 3.49
N ASP A 115 22.78 -27.07 2.49
CA ASP A 115 24.10 -26.44 2.29
C ASP A 115 24.09 -25.19 1.39
N GLN A 116 22.93 -24.81 0.83
CA GLN A 116 22.83 -23.69 -0.12
C GLN A 116 22.64 -22.32 0.56
N TRP A 117 22.32 -22.28 1.85
CA TRP A 117 22.15 -21.06 2.63
C TRP A 117 23.34 -20.08 2.55
N PRO A 118 24.61 -20.49 2.71
CA PRO A 118 25.74 -19.58 2.53
C PRO A 118 25.87 -19.02 1.10
N ALA A 119 25.50 -19.81 0.08
CA ALA A 119 25.48 -19.35 -1.31
C ALA A 119 24.37 -18.31 -1.54
N ILE A 120 23.17 -18.53 -1.00
CA ILE A 120 22.04 -17.59 -1.09
C ILE A 120 22.39 -16.26 -0.40
N VAL A 121 22.90 -16.31 0.84
CA VAL A 121 23.26 -15.10 1.60
C VAL A 121 24.36 -14.31 0.89
N SER A 122 25.39 -14.99 0.39
CA SER A 122 26.48 -14.31 -0.33
C SER A 122 25.99 -13.65 -1.62
N VAL A 123 25.14 -14.32 -2.41
CA VAL A 123 24.54 -13.72 -3.62
C VAL A 123 23.65 -12.52 -3.29
N ILE A 124 22.84 -12.57 -2.23
CA ILE A 124 22.00 -11.44 -1.81
C ILE A 124 22.86 -10.24 -1.42
N VAL A 125 23.90 -10.46 -0.61
CA VAL A 125 24.80 -9.37 -0.17
C VAL A 125 25.56 -8.79 -1.35
N LEU A 126 26.17 -9.63 -2.19
CA LEU A 126 26.95 -9.19 -3.35
C LEU A 126 26.06 -8.45 -4.37
N SER A 127 24.88 -8.99 -4.71
CA SER A 127 23.95 -8.33 -5.64
C SER A 127 23.46 -6.98 -5.11
N THR A 128 23.20 -6.86 -3.80
CA THR A 128 22.81 -5.59 -3.17
C THR A 128 23.94 -4.56 -3.27
N LEU A 129 25.17 -4.95 -2.92
CA LEU A 129 26.34 -4.06 -3.00
C LEU A 129 26.60 -3.62 -4.44
N ILE A 130 26.54 -4.54 -5.40
CA ILE A 130 26.70 -4.25 -6.83
C ILE A 130 25.60 -3.30 -7.31
N THR A 131 24.34 -3.52 -6.92
CA THR A 131 23.21 -2.67 -7.30
C THR A 131 23.39 -1.25 -6.77
N ILE A 132 23.80 -1.09 -5.51
CA ILE A 132 24.07 0.21 -4.90
C ILE A 132 25.23 0.90 -5.61
N ALA A 133 26.34 0.21 -5.83
CA ALA A 133 27.51 0.75 -6.51
C ALA A 133 27.17 1.19 -7.94
N THR A 134 26.44 0.36 -8.68
CA THR A 134 25.99 0.66 -10.05
C THR A 134 25.08 1.87 -10.06
N THR A 135 24.09 1.93 -9.16
CA THR A 135 23.19 3.07 -9.04
C THR A 135 23.96 4.36 -8.74
N ALA A 136 24.93 4.31 -7.82
CA ALA A 136 25.76 5.45 -7.47
C ALA A 136 26.63 5.93 -8.65
N VAL A 137 27.22 5.00 -9.43
CA VAL A 137 28.00 5.33 -10.63
C VAL A 137 27.13 5.95 -11.71
N VAL A 138 25.95 5.38 -11.98
CA VAL A 138 24.98 5.91 -12.95
C VAL A 138 24.55 7.31 -12.56
N MET A 139 24.23 7.52 -11.29
CA MET A 139 23.83 8.83 -10.77
C MET A 139 24.98 9.85 -10.91
N LYS A 140 26.21 9.45 -10.59
CA LYS A 140 27.41 10.29 -10.77
C LYS A 140 27.66 10.64 -12.24
N TRP A 141 27.34 9.76 -13.17
CA TRP A 141 27.43 10.01 -14.61
C TRP A 141 26.34 10.96 -15.10
N LEU A 142 25.08 10.76 -14.69
CA LEU A 142 23.96 11.62 -15.08
C LEU A 142 24.08 13.04 -14.50
N LEU A 143 24.59 13.19 -13.28
CA LEU A 143 24.71 14.48 -12.59
C LEU A 143 26.05 15.20 -12.90
N ARG A 144 26.93 14.61 -13.71
CA ARG A 144 28.23 15.20 -14.07
C ARG A 144 28.23 16.39 -15.05
N PRO A 145 27.19 16.73 -15.83
CA PRO A 145 27.26 17.88 -16.75
C PRO A 145 27.24 19.27 -16.09
N GLU A 146 26.78 19.42 -14.84
CA GLU A 146 26.48 20.77 -14.29
C GLU A 146 27.61 21.42 -13.48
N ALA A 147 28.72 20.70 -13.21
CA ALA A 147 29.79 21.20 -12.35
C ALA A 147 30.90 21.98 -13.08
N GLU A 148 30.85 22.08 -14.41
CA GLU A 148 31.90 22.72 -15.24
C GLU A 148 31.50 24.11 -15.78
N HIS A 149 30.27 24.59 -15.53
CA HIS A 149 29.80 25.92 -15.97
C HIS A 149 29.83 27.01 -14.87
N LEU A 150 30.39 26.70 -13.70
CA LEU A 150 30.48 27.64 -12.56
C LEU A 150 31.92 27.86 -12.06
N SER A 151 32.95 27.50 -12.84
CA SER A 151 34.35 27.84 -12.56
C SER A 151 34.91 28.85 -13.55
#